data_AF-A0A6M1LJA4-F1
#
_entry.id   AF-A0A6M1LJA4-F1
#
_cell.length_a   1.000
_cell.length_b   1.000
_cell.length_c   1.000
_cell.angle_alpha   90.00
_cell.angle_beta   90.00
_cell.angle_gamma   90.00
#
_symmetry.space_group_name_H-M   'P 1'
#
loop_
_entity.id
_entity.type
_entity.pdbx_description
1 polymer ?
#
loop_
_entity_poly.entity_id
_entity_poly.type
_entity_poly.pdbx_seq_one_letter_code
_entity_poly.pdbx_strand_id
1 'polypeptide(L)'
;MAPSRRGDAAPVVSSAHLAAGASPGLSEVEFGLILAGHGFARWMVRCMAAAGRPGMSPTEILILHTVRHRDRPKRLADILLVLDIEDTHVATYAIRKLEEAGLVTTGRAGKEKVVSATEAGAALCAAYAGVRERLLAEPLRASGPSEEQLSSVAQLLRALSGYYDQAARAAATL
;
A
#
# COMPACT_ATOMS: atom_id res chain seq x y z
N MET A 1 21.41 -28.58 -33.01
CA MET A 1 21.89 -29.07 -31.69
C MET A 1 22.68 -27.93 -31.06
N ALA A 2 22.19 -27.37 -29.94
CA ALA A 2 22.84 -26.30 -29.21
C ALA A 2 24.07 -26.79 -28.43
N PRO A 3 24.87 -25.88 -27.86
CA PRO A 3 25.42 -26.07 -26.54
C PRO A 3 24.82 -25.03 -25.56
N SER A 4 24.21 -25.55 -24.52
CA SER A 4 23.71 -24.85 -23.33
C SER A 4 24.84 -24.15 -22.57
N ARG A 5 24.60 -22.93 -22.07
CA ARG A 5 25.38 -22.35 -20.97
C ARG A 5 24.55 -22.33 -19.70
N ARG A 6 25.20 -22.79 -18.62
CA ARG A 6 24.70 -23.13 -17.29
C ARG A 6 23.84 -22.02 -16.65
N GLY A 7 22.64 -22.39 -16.16
CA GLY A 7 22.07 -21.80 -14.95
C GLY A 7 20.74 -21.04 -15.04
N ASP A 8 20.11 -20.91 -16.20
CA ASP A 8 18.85 -20.15 -16.34
C ASP A 8 17.66 -20.92 -15.73
N ALA A 9 17.37 -20.66 -14.46
CA ALA A 9 16.02 -20.88 -13.97
C ALA A 9 15.08 -20.05 -14.85
N ALA A 10 14.05 -20.68 -15.43
CA ALA A 10 13.03 -19.95 -16.17
C ALA A 10 12.51 -18.79 -15.29
N PRO A 11 12.33 -17.58 -15.86
CA PRO A 11 11.92 -16.41 -15.10
C PRO A 11 10.65 -16.74 -14.31
N VAL A 12 10.63 -16.39 -13.03
CA VAL A 12 9.50 -16.71 -12.14
C VAL A 12 8.40 -15.71 -12.42
N VAL A 13 7.48 -16.09 -13.32
CA VAL A 13 6.43 -15.21 -13.83
C VAL A 13 5.03 -15.80 -13.60
N SER A 14 4.04 -14.93 -13.39
CA SER A 14 2.64 -15.35 -13.29
C SER A 14 2.08 -15.86 -14.63
N SER A 15 2.54 -15.26 -15.73
CA SER A 15 1.94 -15.38 -17.05
C SER A 15 3.04 -15.50 -18.10
N ALA A 16 3.39 -16.72 -18.50
CA ALA A 16 4.49 -16.99 -19.43
C ALA A 16 4.37 -16.27 -20.79
N HIS A 17 3.14 -16.00 -21.25
CA HIS A 17 2.88 -15.29 -22.50
C HIS A 17 3.25 -13.79 -22.44
N LEU A 18 3.29 -13.18 -21.25
CA LEU A 18 3.73 -11.79 -21.06
C LEU A 18 5.27 -11.71 -21.01
N ALA A 19 5.91 -12.76 -20.49
CA ALA A 19 7.36 -12.85 -20.38
C ALA A 19 8.09 -13.09 -21.70
N ALA A 20 7.36 -13.39 -22.78
CA ALA A 20 7.92 -13.51 -24.13
C ALA A 20 8.10 -12.13 -24.83
N GLY A 21 7.65 -11.05 -24.20
CA GLY A 21 7.68 -9.70 -24.74
C GLY A 21 9.01 -8.96 -24.55
N ALA A 22 8.96 -7.63 -24.69
CA ALA A 22 10.13 -6.76 -24.67
C ALA A 22 10.87 -6.69 -23.31
N SER A 23 10.24 -7.14 -22.22
CA SER A 23 10.85 -7.12 -20.88
C SER A 23 10.38 -8.31 -20.01
N PRO A 24 11.06 -9.46 -20.07
CA PRO A 24 10.78 -10.59 -19.18
C PRO A 24 10.96 -10.23 -17.70
N GLY A 25 11.93 -9.37 -17.37
CA GLY A 25 12.17 -8.91 -16.01
C GLY A 25 11.04 -8.04 -15.45
N LEU A 26 10.32 -7.29 -16.27
CA LEU A 26 9.11 -6.58 -15.84
C LEU A 26 8.03 -7.58 -15.40
N SER A 27 7.86 -8.69 -16.14
CA SER A 27 6.89 -9.73 -15.78
C SER A 27 7.23 -10.43 -14.45
N GLU A 28 8.52 -10.58 -14.12
CA GLU A 28 8.93 -11.09 -12.81
C GLU A 28 8.57 -10.11 -11.68
N VAL A 29 8.83 -8.80 -11.90
CA VAL A 29 8.47 -7.76 -10.93
C VAL A 29 6.96 -7.67 -10.74
N GLU A 30 6.17 -7.72 -11.82
CA GLU A 30 4.70 -7.71 -11.77
C GLU A 30 4.17 -8.91 -10.99
N PHE A 31 4.75 -10.10 -11.18
CA PHE A 31 4.36 -11.26 -10.38
C PHE A 31 4.73 -11.09 -8.91
N GLY A 32 5.93 -10.58 -8.62
CA GLY A 32 6.36 -10.22 -7.28
C GLY A 32 5.41 -9.20 -6.62
N LEU A 33 4.97 -8.20 -7.38
CA LEU A 33 4.03 -7.17 -6.94
C LEU A 33 2.66 -7.75 -6.58
N ILE A 34 2.15 -8.70 -7.37
CA ILE A 34 0.89 -9.40 -7.06
C ILE A 34 1.00 -10.15 -5.73
N LEU A 35 2.05 -10.96 -5.56
CA LEU A 35 2.23 -11.77 -4.35
C LEU A 35 2.50 -10.89 -3.12
N ALA A 36 3.36 -9.89 -3.26
CA ALA A 36 3.68 -8.93 -2.20
C ALA A 36 2.47 -8.07 -1.85
N GLY A 37 1.67 -7.64 -2.83
CA GLY A 37 0.43 -6.89 -2.62
C GLY A 37 -0.59 -7.68 -1.81
N HIS A 38 -0.85 -8.94 -2.18
CA HIS A 38 -1.71 -9.83 -1.39
C HIS A 38 -1.16 -10.09 0.02
N GLY A 39 0.15 -10.29 0.13
CA GLY A 39 0.84 -10.47 1.43
C GLY A 39 0.71 -9.26 2.33
N PHE A 40 0.95 -8.06 1.78
CA PHE A 40 0.91 -6.79 2.49
C PHE A 40 -0.51 -6.42 2.93
N ALA A 41 -1.51 -6.59 2.06
CA ALA A 41 -2.92 -6.36 2.42
C ALA A 41 -3.35 -7.27 3.59
N ARG A 42 -3.00 -8.57 3.52
CA ARG A 42 -3.28 -9.54 4.59
C ARG A 42 -2.55 -9.17 5.89
N TRP A 43 -1.31 -8.71 5.79
CA TRP A 43 -0.54 -8.24 6.94
C TRP A 43 -1.19 -7.03 7.61
N MET A 44 -1.58 -6.00 6.86
CA MET A 44 -2.21 -4.80 7.41
C MET A 44 -3.47 -5.15 8.22
N VAL A 45 -4.36 -5.96 7.66
CA VAL A 45 -5.60 -6.37 8.33
C VAL A 45 -5.32 -7.18 9.60
N ARG A 46 -4.35 -8.11 9.57
CA ARG A 46 -3.97 -8.91 10.74
C ARG A 46 -3.29 -8.07 11.82
N CYS A 47 -2.42 -7.15 11.43
CA CYS A 47 -1.77 -6.22 12.35
C CYS A 47 -2.79 -5.31 13.03
N MET A 48 -3.78 -4.81 12.29
CA MET A 48 -4.88 -4.01 12.84
C MET A 48 -5.78 -4.82 13.78
N ALA A 49 -6.10 -6.07 13.44
CA ALA A 49 -6.83 -6.97 14.32
C ALA A 49 -6.06 -7.21 15.64
N ALA A 50 -4.75 -7.47 15.56
CA ALA A 50 -3.89 -7.64 16.74
C ALA A 50 -3.70 -6.34 17.54
N ALA A 51 -3.88 -5.17 16.92
CA ALA A 51 -3.90 -3.87 17.58
C ALA A 51 -5.22 -3.57 18.31
N GLY A 52 -6.21 -4.46 18.22
CA GLY A 52 -7.50 -4.36 18.92
C GLY A 52 -8.67 -3.93 18.04
N ARG A 53 -8.51 -3.81 16.72
CA ARG A 53 -9.60 -3.45 15.80
C ARG A 53 -9.73 -4.44 14.63
N PRO A 54 -10.38 -5.59 14.81
CA PRO A 54 -10.63 -6.52 13.71
C PRO A 54 -11.65 -5.95 12.72
N GLY A 55 -11.64 -6.49 11.49
CA GLY A 55 -12.66 -6.20 10.47
C GLY A 55 -12.45 -4.91 9.66
N MET A 56 -11.37 -4.15 9.91
CA MET A 56 -11.00 -3.03 9.03
C MET A 56 -10.41 -3.53 7.71
N SER A 57 -10.84 -2.91 6.61
CA SER A 57 -10.27 -3.12 5.28
C SER A 57 -8.91 -2.42 5.14
N PRO A 58 -8.07 -2.86 4.18
CA PRO A 58 -6.82 -2.17 3.84
C PRO A 58 -6.99 -0.66 3.59
N THR A 59 -8.03 -0.26 2.86
CA THR A 59 -8.29 1.15 2.54
C THR A 59 -8.61 1.97 3.78
N GLU A 60 -9.41 1.46 4.71
CA GLU A 60 -9.69 2.13 5.98
C GLU A 60 -8.41 2.30 6.82
N ILE A 61 -7.56 1.27 6.86
CA ILE A 61 -6.26 1.30 7.58
C ILE A 61 -5.35 2.38 6.97
N LEU A 62 -5.19 2.39 5.65
CA LEU A 62 -4.35 3.36 4.94
C LEU A 62 -4.85 4.79 5.14
N ILE A 63 -6.15 5.03 5.01
CA ILE A 63 -6.74 6.35 5.25
C ILE A 63 -6.51 6.80 6.69
N LEU A 64 -6.71 5.93 7.68
CA LEU A 64 -6.47 6.27 9.09
C LEU A 64 -5.01 6.67 9.33
N HIS A 65 -4.04 5.93 8.80
CA HIS A 65 -2.62 6.30 8.91
C HIS A 65 -2.30 7.63 8.20
N THR A 66 -2.83 7.84 7.01
CA THR A 66 -2.66 9.09 6.25
C THR A 66 -3.24 10.27 7.01
N VAL A 67 -4.43 10.13 7.60
CA VAL A 67 -5.07 11.16 8.43
C VAL A 67 -4.31 11.39 9.74
N ARG A 68 -3.74 10.35 10.36
CA ARG A 68 -2.94 10.48 11.58
C ARG A 68 -1.62 11.23 11.35
N HIS A 69 -1.00 11.09 10.19
CA HIS A 69 0.33 11.63 9.91
C HIS A 69 0.45 13.16 10.18
N ARG A 70 1.31 13.59 11.10
CA ARG A 70 1.53 15.00 11.50
C ARG A 70 0.34 15.72 12.18
N ASP A 71 -0.64 14.99 12.73
CA ASP A 71 -1.66 15.53 13.67
C ASP A 71 -2.41 16.80 13.23
N ARG A 72 -2.63 16.97 11.92
CA ARG A 72 -3.37 18.09 11.33
C ARG A 72 -4.57 17.62 10.50
N PRO A 73 -5.62 18.42 10.28
CA PRO A 73 -6.68 18.05 9.34
C PRO A 73 -6.14 17.83 7.91
N LYS A 74 -6.67 16.84 7.18
CA LYS A 74 -6.34 16.53 5.77
C LYS A 74 -7.54 16.82 4.89
N ARG A 75 -7.35 17.45 3.73
CA ARG A 75 -8.42 17.57 2.73
C ARG A 75 -8.66 16.20 2.09
N LEU A 76 -9.91 15.89 1.75
CA LEU A 76 -10.23 14.64 1.05
C LEU A 76 -9.41 14.49 -0.24
N ALA A 77 -9.24 15.57 -1.00
CA ALA A 77 -8.44 15.58 -2.22
C ALA A 77 -6.97 15.18 -1.95
N ASP A 78 -6.37 15.65 -0.85
CA ASP A 78 -5.00 15.29 -0.48
C ASP A 78 -4.90 13.80 -0.10
N ILE A 79 -5.93 13.24 0.55
CA ILE A 79 -5.97 11.81 0.90
C ILE A 79 -6.03 10.95 -0.37
N LEU A 80 -6.90 11.30 -1.32
CA LEU A 80 -7.03 10.61 -2.61
C LEU A 80 -5.71 10.65 -3.38
N LEU A 81 -5.09 11.83 -3.44
CA LEU A 81 -3.81 12.03 -4.15
C LEU A 81 -2.68 11.20 -3.53
N VAL A 82 -2.52 11.22 -2.21
CA VAL A 82 -1.41 10.53 -1.53
C VAL A 82 -1.56 9.01 -1.59
N LEU A 83 -2.79 8.51 -1.56
CA LEU A 83 -3.07 7.07 -1.59
C LEU A 83 -3.34 6.53 -2.99
N ASP A 84 -3.28 7.40 -4.01
CA ASP A 84 -3.59 7.06 -5.40
C ASP A 84 -4.94 6.35 -5.56
N ILE A 85 -5.97 6.91 -4.92
CA ILE A 85 -7.34 6.38 -4.98
C ILE A 85 -8.12 7.14 -6.05
N GLU A 86 -8.44 6.47 -7.15
CA GLU A 86 -9.24 7.05 -8.24
C GLU A 86 -10.73 7.19 -7.87
N ASP A 87 -11.32 6.15 -7.29
CA ASP A 87 -12.73 6.17 -6.91
C ASP A 87 -12.96 6.89 -5.58
N THR A 88 -13.43 8.13 -5.68
CA THR A 88 -13.77 8.97 -4.52
C THR A 88 -14.84 8.35 -3.63
N HIS A 89 -15.75 7.50 -4.15
CA HIS A 89 -16.77 6.84 -3.35
C HIS A 89 -16.17 5.84 -2.38
N VAL A 90 -15.14 5.09 -2.81
CA VAL A 90 -14.43 4.13 -1.96
C VAL A 90 -13.80 4.84 -0.76
N ALA A 91 -13.10 5.95 -1.00
CA ALA A 91 -12.51 6.73 0.09
C ALA A 91 -13.57 7.36 1.00
N THR A 92 -14.64 7.91 0.43
CA THR A 92 -15.73 8.52 1.21
C THR A 92 -16.43 7.51 2.10
N TYR A 93 -16.67 6.30 1.58
CA TYR A 93 -17.28 5.21 2.32
C TYR A 93 -16.38 4.70 3.45
N ALA A 94 -15.07 4.55 3.19
CA ALA A 94 -14.09 4.20 4.23
C ALA A 94 -13.99 5.28 5.32
N ILE A 95 -13.98 6.57 4.95
CA ILE A 95 -13.99 7.68 5.91
C ILE A 95 -15.25 7.64 6.77
N ARG A 96 -16.42 7.38 6.18
CA ARG A 96 -17.67 7.27 6.93
C ARG A 96 -17.61 6.13 7.96
N LYS A 97 -17.09 4.96 7.59
CA LYS A 97 -16.91 3.84 8.54
C LYS A 97 -15.93 4.17 9.66
N LEU A 98 -14.84 4.88 9.36
CA LEU A 98 -13.88 5.33 10.37
C LEU A 98 -14.51 6.36 11.33
N GLU A 99 -15.38 7.23 10.81
CA GLU A 99 -16.13 8.21 11.61
C GLU A 99 -17.18 7.55 12.50
N GLU A 100 -17.96 6.61 11.96
CA GLU A 100 -18.90 5.76 12.73
C GLU A 100 -18.17 4.94 13.82
N ALA A 101 -16.92 4.56 13.58
CA ALA A 101 -16.06 3.89 14.55
C ALA A 101 -15.40 4.85 15.57
N GLY A 102 -15.60 6.16 15.46
CA GLY A 102 -15.01 7.16 16.34
C GLY A 102 -13.50 7.35 16.18
N LEU A 103 -12.91 6.85 15.08
CA LEU A 103 -11.46 6.90 14.82
C LEU A 103 -11.03 8.17 14.09
N VAL A 104 -11.95 8.80 13.37
CA VAL A 104 -11.76 10.10 12.71
C VAL A 104 -12.96 10.99 12.95
N THR A 105 -12.77 12.29 12.76
CA THR A 105 -13.85 13.28 12.62
C THR A 105 -13.76 13.93 11.26
N THR A 106 -14.92 14.25 10.69
CA THR A 106 -14.99 15.04 9.47
C THR A 106 -15.46 16.46 9.74
N GLY A 107 -15.00 17.39 8.92
CA GLY A 107 -15.36 18.80 9.01
C GLY A 107 -15.28 19.49 7.66
N ARG A 108 -15.33 20.82 7.67
CA ARG A 108 -15.15 21.64 6.47
C ARG A 108 -14.09 22.70 6.67
N ALA A 109 -13.26 22.90 5.65
CA ALA A 109 -12.41 24.06 5.50
C ALA A 109 -12.85 24.81 4.23
N GLY A 110 -13.66 25.86 4.41
CA GLY A 110 -14.37 26.50 3.29
C GLY A 110 -15.34 25.53 2.61
N LYS A 111 -15.11 25.24 1.32
CA LYS A 111 -15.93 24.30 0.53
C LYS A 111 -15.45 22.86 0.59
N GLU A 112 -14.30 22.60 1.21
CA GLU A 112 -13.65 21.30 1.15
C GLU A 112 -13.89 20.46 2.41
N LYS A 113 -14.13 19.16 2.21
CA LYS A 113 -14.22 18.18 3.29
C LYS A 113 -12.82 17.94 3.86
N VAL A 114 -12.68 18.08 5.17
CA VAL A 114 -11.46 17.75 5.91
C VAL A 114 -11.70 16.60 6.87
N VAL A 115 -10.65 15.83 7.13
CA VAL A 115 -10.66 14.66 8.02
C VAL A 115 -9.52 14.78 9.03
N SER A 116 -9.82 14.53 10.29
CA SER A 116 -8.85 14.57 11.40
C SER A 116 -8.90 13.27 12.19
N ALA A 117 -7.77 12.81 12.70
CA ALA A 117 -7.75 11.64 13.60
C ALA A 117 -8.28 12.07 14.97
N THR A 118 -9.06 11.21 15.61
CA THR A 118 -9.43 11.38 17.03
C THR A 118 -8.30 10.88 17.93
N GLU A 119 -8.41 11.13 19.23
CA GLU A 119 -7.53 10.51 20.22
C GLU A 119 -7.60 8.97 20.16
N ALA A 120 -8.80 8.41 19.98
CA ALA A 120 -8.99 6.97 19.79
C ALA A 120 -8.30 6.46 18.51
N GLY A 121 -8.41 7.20 17.40
CA GLY A 121 -7.70 6.89 16.15
C GLY A 121 -6.19 6.94 16.30
N ALA A 122 -5.67 7.94 17.04
CA ALA A 122 -4.25 8.06 17.33
C ALA A 122 -3.75 6.93 18.23
N ALA A 123 -4.49 6.57 19.28
CA ALA A 123 -4.18 5.45 20.15
C ALA A 123 -4.16 4.12 19.40
N LEU A 124 -5.12 3.89 18.50
CA LEU A 124 -5.15 2.70 17.65
C LEU A 124 -3.93 2.65 16.70
N CYS A 125 -3.53 3.78 16.11
CA CYS A 125 -2.32 3.86 15.29
C CYS A 125 -1.06 3.54 16.10
N ALA A 126 -0.97 3.98 17.35
CA ALA A 126 0.15 3.67 18.24
C ALA A 126 0.18 2.18 18.60
N ALA A 127 -0.98 1.57 18.89
CA ALA A 127 -1.10 0.13 19.12
C ALA A 127 -0.67 -0.67 17.88
N TYR A 128 -1.12 -0.27 16.69
CA TYR A 128 -0.70 -0.85 15.41
C TYR A 128 0.80 -0.76 15.22
N ALA A 129 1.41 0.40 15.49
CA ALA A 129 2.85 0.58 15.38
C ALA A 129 3.61 -0.37 16.32
N GLY A 130 3.15 -0.53 17.57
CA GLY A 130 3.76 -1.47 18.52
C GLY A 130 3.65 -2.94 18.07
N VAL A 131 2.52 -3.35 17.48
CA VAL A 131 2.38 -4.70 16.90
C VAL A 131 3.32 -4.88 15.71
N ARG A 132 3.38 -3.90 14.81
CA ARG A 132 4.26 -3.92 13.64
C ARG A 132 5.73 -4.01 14.04
N GLU A 133 6.13 -3.27 15.05
CA GLU A 133 7.52 -3.27 15.52
C GLU A 133 7.93 -4.67 15.96
N ARG A 134 7.16 -5.27 16.87
CA ARG A 134 7.48 -6.59 17.44
C ARG A 134 7.38 -7.75 16.45
N LEU A 135 6.37 -7.74 15.58
CA LEU A 135 6.04 -8.91 14.76
C LEU A 135 6.61 -8.86 13.35
N LEU A 136 7.02 -7.67 12.87
CA LEU A 136 7.55 -7.51 11.52
C LEU A 136 8.90 -6.80 11.49
N ALA A 137 9.00 -5.60 12.08
CA ALA A 137 10.21 -4.78 11.94
C ALA A 137 11.42 -5.39 12.68
N GLU A 138 11.26 -5.81 13.93
CA GLU A 138 12.34 -6.43 14.72
C GLU A 138 12.85 -7.74 14.07
N PRO A 139 12.00 -8.71 13.69
CA PRO A 139 12.45 -9.91 12.98
C PRO A 139 13.14 -9.59 11.64
N LEU A 140 12.60 -8.63 10.87
CA LEU A 140 13.19 -8.24 9.58
C LEU A 140 14.56 -7.60 9.77
N ARG A 141 14.75 -6.78 10.81
CA ARG A 141 16.06 -6.19 11.13
C ARG A 141 17.08 -7.23 11.58
N ALA A 142 16.63 -8.30 12.24
CA ALA A 142 17.52 -9.35 12.75
C ALA A 142 18.01 -10.31 11.67
N SER A 143 17.17 -10.65 10.69
CA SER A 143 17.49 -11.70 9.69
C SER A 143 16.92 -11.47 8.29
N GLY A 144 16.38 -10.29 8.01
CA GLY A 144 15.80 -9.93 6.72
C GLY A 144 16.76 -9.18 5.79
N PRO A 145 16.23 -8.56 4.72
CA PRO A 145 17.01 -7.72 3.80
C PRO A 145 17.62 -6.51 4.52
N SER A 146 18.74 -6.01 4.00
CA SER A 146 19.35 -4.79 4.52
C SER A 146 18.48 -3.55 4.25
N GLU A 147 18.66 -2.49 5.05
CA GLU A 147 17.99 -1.20 4.83
C GLU A 147 18.30 -0.61 3.44
N GLU A 148 19.49 -0.86 2.91
CA GLU A 148 19.87 -0.46 1.55
C GLU A 148 19.04 -1.20 0.49
N GLN A 149 18.89 -2.52 0.63
CA GLN A 149 18.04 -3.32 -0.27
C GLN A 149 16.58 -2.87 -0.20
N LEU A 150 16.05 -2.64 1.01
CA LEU A 150 14.69 -2.14 1.21
C LEU A 150 14.50 -0.76 0.56
N SER A 151 15.46 0.15 0.72
CA SER A 151 15.44 1.48 0.11
C SER A 151 15.48 1.41 -1.42
N SER A 152 16.33 0.53 -1.97
CA SER A 152 16.42 0.31 -3.42
C SER A 152 15.11 -0.21 -4.01
N VAL A 153 14.51 -1.24 -3.39
CA VAL A 153 13.20 -1.77 -3.80
C VAL A 153 12.12 -0.69 -3.70
N ALA A 154 12.11 0.11 -2.62
CA ALA A 154 11.14 1.19 -2.46
C ALA A 154 11.27 2.27 -3.55
N GLN A 155 12.49 2.60 -3.99
CA GLN A 155 12.71 3.53 -5.10
C GLN A 155 12.19 2.95 -6.42
N LEU A 156 12.49 1.68 -6.71
CA LEU A 156 12.01 1.00 -7.91
C LEU A 156 10.49 0.94 -7.97
N LEU A 157 9.82 0.59 -6.85
CA LEU A 157 8.36 0.54 -6.78
C LEU A 157 7.71 1.89 -7.06
N ARG A 158 8.28 3.00 -6.54
CA ARG A 158 7.78 4.34 -6.85
C ARG A 158 7.98 4.71 -8.32
N ALA A 159 9.11 4.35 -8.92
CA ALA A 159 9.35 4.59 -10.33
C ALA A 159 8.36 3.80 -11.20
N LEU A 160 8.16 2.51 -10.91
CA LEU A 160 7.21 1.65 -11.62
C LEU A 160 5.77 2.14 -11.50
N SER A 161 5.36 2.64 -10.33
CA SER A 161 4.03 3.28 -10.16
C SER A 161 3.80 4.36 -11.21
N GLY A 162 4.76 5.27 -11.42
CA GLY A 162 4.62 6.32 -12.43
C GLY A 162 4.53 5.80 -13.87
N TYR A 163 5.23 4.70 -14.20
CA TYR A 163 5.09 4.03 -15.50
C TYR A 163 3.72 3.39 -15.67
N TYR A 164 3.19 2.74 -14.62
CA TYR A 164 1.85 2.16 -14.63
C TYR A 164 0.78 3.23 -14.83
N ASP A 165 0.87 4.38 -14.14
CA ASP A 165 -0.09 5.47 -14.29
C ASP A 165 -0.08 6.04 -15.73
N GLN A 166 1.12 6.16 -16.32
CA GLN A 166 1.25 6.60 -17.70
C GLN A 166 0.65 5.59 -18.67
N ALA A 167 0.92 4.29 -18.48
CA ALA A 167 0.38 3.23 -19.30
C ALA A 167 -1.16 3.14 -19.18
N ALA A 168 -1.71 3.28 -17.97
CA ALA A 168 -3.16 3.28 -17.73
C ALA A 168 -3.86 4.44 -18.45
N ARG A 169 -3.30 5.67 -18.37
CA ARG A 169 -3.83 6.83 -19.10
C ARG A 169 -3.79 6.63 -20.62
N ALA A 170 -2.70 6.07 -21.16
CA ALA A 170 -2.60 5.77 -22.58
C ALA A 170 -3.66 4.73 -22.99
N ALA A 171 -3.83 3.68 -22.18
CA ALA A 171 -4.81 2.62 -22.43
C ALA A 171 -6.27 3.12 -22.43
N ALA A 172 -6.60 4.12 -21.60
CA ALA A 172 -7.96 4.70 -21.57
C ALA A 172 -8.35 5.47 -22.85
N THR A 173 -7.37 5.77 -23.72
CA THR A 173 -7.57 6.51 -24.98
C THR A 173 -7.44 5.65 -26.24
N LEU A 174 -7.16 4.35 -26.07
CA LEU A 174 -7.13 3.35 -27.15
C LEU A 174 -8.54 2.87 -27.47
#